data_AF-A0AAV6GT32-F1
#
_entry.id   AF-A0AAV6GT32-F1
#
_cell.length_a   1.000
_cell.length_b   1.000
_cell.length_c   1.000
_cell.angle_alpha   90.00
_cell.angle_beta   90.00
_cell.angle_gamma   90.00
#
_symmetry.space_group_name_H-M   'P 1'
#
loop_
_entity.id
_entity.type
_entity.pdbx_description
1 polymer ?
#
loop_
_entity_poly.entity_id
_entity_poly.type
_entity_poly.pdbx_seq_one_letter_code
_entity_poly.pdbx_strand_id
1 'polypeptide(L)' 'MRMFYSCFIESVLTFCFICWFGSLSIKNKNRLQSIVRKCSKIAGINFPTLSHTYSNRGAKKAQSIAADPSHPLSC' A
#
# COMPACT_ATOMS: atom_id res chain seq x y z
N MET A 1 -13.38 7.01 19.38
CA MET A 1 -12.15 6.19 19.36
C MET A 1 -12.06 5.20 18.20
N ARG A 2 -13.15 4.56 17.75
CA ARG A 2 -13.12 3.57 16.65
C ARG A 2 -12.65 4.17 15.31
N MET A 3 -13.15 5.36 14.95
CA MET A 3 -12.78 6.09 13.72
C MET A 3 -11.28 6.44 13.67
N PHE A 4 -10.69 6.91 14.78
CA PHE A 4 -9.28 7.28 14.83
C PHE A 4 -8.38 6.07 14.61
N TYR A 5 -8.66 4.96 15.29
CA TYR A 5 -7.87 3.72 15.16
C TYR A 5 -8.01 3.11 13.77
N SER A 6 -9.23 3.05 13.23
CA SER A 6 -9.48 2.56 11.86
C SER A 6 -8.79 3.43 10.82
N CYS A 7 -8.93 4.75 10.89
CA CYS A 7 -8.30 5.67 9.96
C CYS A 7 -6.76 5.65 10.05
N PHE A 8 -6.22 5.50 11.27
CA PHE A 8 -4.78 5.38 11.49
C PHE A 8 -4.22 4.08 10.92
N ILE A 9 -4.87 2.94 11.22
CA ILE A 9 -4.49 1.64 10.66
C ILE A 9 -4.61 1.66 9.13
N GLU A 10 -5.71 2.19 8.59
CA GLU A 10 -5.87 2.35 7.15
C GLU A 10 -4.74 3.19 6.58
N SER A 11 -4.43 4.36 7.15
CA SER A 11 -3.33 5.22 6.68
C SER A 11 -1.98 4.49 6.71
N VAL A 12 -1.63 3.81 7.80
CA VAL A 12 -0.37 3.05 7.90
C VAL A 12 -0.32 1.90 6.88
N LEU A 13 -1.43 1.19 6.70
CA LEU A 13 -1.53 0.05 5.77
C LEU A 13 -1.65 0.47 4.30
N THR A 14 -2.11 1.68 4.01
CA THR A 14 -2.56 2.14 2.68
C THR A 14 -1.62 3.21 2.13
N PHE A 15 -1.32 4.22 2.95
CA PHE A 15 -0.50 5.36 2.58
C PHE A 15 0.99 5.07 2.79
N CYS A 16 1.37 4.56 3.97
CA CYS A 16 2.77 4.26 4.28
C CYS A 16 3.27 2.95 3.64
N PHE A 17 2.39 2.13 3.06
CA PHE A 17 2.74 0.85 2.44
C PHE A 17 3.92 0.92 1.48
N ILE A 18 3.94 1.94 0.61
CA ILE A 18 5.02 2.15 -0.36
C ILE A 18 6.38 2.46 0.30
N CYS A 19 6.38 3.05 1.49
CA CYS A 19 7.61 3.46 2.18
C CYS A 19 8.33 2.26 2.82
N TRP A 20 7.60 1.31 3.41
CA TRP A 20 8.22 0.17 4.11
C TRP A 20 8.26 -1.11 3.27
N PHE A 21 7.33 -1.31 2.33
CA PHE A 21 7.30 -2.54 1.53
C PHE A 21 8.55 -2.69 0.65
N GLY A 22 9.08 -1.59 0.10
CA GLY A 22 10.33 -1.60 -0.68
C GLY A 22 11.50 -2.19 0.11
N SER A 23 11.64 -1.76 1.37
CA SER A 23 12.73 -2.11 2.29
C SER A 23 12.63 -3.51 2.91
N LEU A 24 11.53 -4.24 2.71
CA LEU A 24 11.40 -5.61 3.22
C LEU A 24 12.28 -6.59 2.45
N SER A 25 12.85 -7.54 3.20
CA SER A 25 13.48 -8.73 2.61
C SER A 25 12.47 -9.56 1.82
N ILE A 26 12.96 -10.32 0.84
CA ILE A 26 12.13 -11.21 0.01
C ILE A 26 11.35 -12.21 0.88
N LYS A 27 11.97 -12.72 1.95
CA LYS A 27 11.33 -13.62 2.92
C LYS A 27 10.11 -12.97 3.58
N ASN A 28 10.24 -11.71 4.01
CA ASN A 28 9.15 -10.97 4.65
C ASN A 28 8.03 -10.62 3.65
N LYS A 29 8.39 -10.24 2.42
CA LYS A 29 7.43 -10.01 1.33
C LYS A 29 6.60 -11.27 1.04
N ASN A 30 7.24 -12.43 0.95
CA ASN A 30 6.57 -13.71 0.73
C ASN A 30 5.66 -14.11 1.91
N ARG A 31 6.10 -13.89 3.15
CA ARG A 31 5.28 -14.12 4.34
C ARG A 31 4.01 -13.26 4.33
N LEU A 32 4.16 -11.97 4.00
CA LEU A 32 3.03 -11.04 3.91
C LEU A 32 2.05 -11.45 2.80
N GLN A 33 2.56 -11.87 1.64
CA GLN A 33 1.74 -12.37 0.54
C GLN A 33 0.97 -13.64 0.93
N SER A 34 1.57 -14.53 1.73
CA SER A 34 0.89 -15.73 2.25
C SER A 34 -0.27 -15.36 3.18
N ILE A 35 -0.08 -14.36 4.04
CA ILE A 35 -1.16 -13.84 4.90
C ILE A 35 -2.31 -13.32 4.03
N VAL A 36 -2.02 -12.49 3.02
CA VAL A 36 -3.04 -11.96 2.09
C VAL A 36 -3.77 -13.10 1.37
N ARG A 37 -3.06 -14.15 0.94
CA ARG A 37 -3.69 -15.33 0.32
C ARG A 37 -4.63 -16.07 1.28
N LYS A 38 -4.26 -16.18 2.56
CA LYS A 38 -5.14 -16.77 3.59
C LYS A 38 -6.38 -15.92 3.81
N CYS A 39 -6.22 -14.60 3.94
CA CYS A 39 -7.33 -13.66 4.05
C CYS A 39 -8.24 -13.73 2.82
N SER A 40 -7.68 -13.83 1.62
CA SER A 40 -8.40 -14.01 0.36
C SER A 40 -9.30 -15.24 0.39
N LYS A 41 -8.75 -16.37 0.85
CA LYS A 41 -9.49 -17.64 0.98
C LYS A 41 -10.62 -17.55 2.01
N ILE A 42 -10.39 -16.87 3.13
CA ILE A 42 -11.41 -16.69 4.19
C ILE A 42 -12.53 -15.76 3.71
N ALA A 43 -12.17 -14.66 3.04
CA ALA A 43 -13.13 -13.67 2.56
C ALA A 43 -13.87 -14.13 1.28
N GLY A 44 -13.39 -15.17 0.59
CA GLY A 44 -13.92 -15.60 -0.71
C GLY A 44 -13.64 -14.60 -1.85
N ILE A 45 -12.74 -13.64 -1.65
CA ILE A 45 -12.43 -12.57 -2.60
C ILE A 45 -10.97 -12.71 -3.03
N ASN A 46 -10.70 -12.66 -4.33
CA ASN A 46 -9.34 -12.64 -4.86
C ASN A 46 -8.69 -11.26 -4.63
N PHE A 47 -7.78 -11.18 -3.66
CA PHE A 47 -6.98 -9.97 -3.47
C PHE A 47 -5.86 -9.88 -4.51
N PRO A 48 -5.56 -8.67 -5.03
CA PRO A 48 -4.40 -8.46 -5.88
C PRO A 48 -3.10 -8.82 -5.14
N THR A 49 -2.06 -9.15 -5.89
CA THR A 49 -0.75 -9.39 -5.28
C THR A 49 -0.23 -8.11 -4.62
N LEU A 50 0.53 -8.25 -3.54
CA LEU A 50 1.13 -7.13 -2.82
C LEU A 50 2.10 -6.36 -3.73
N SER A 51 2.83 -7.04 -4.61
CA SER A 51 3.69 -6.40 -5.60
C SER A 51 2.89 -5.53 -6.58
N HIS A 52 1.77 -6.04 -7.11
CA HIS A 52 0.90 -5.24 -7.97
C HIS A 52 0.31 -4.03 -7.23
N THR A 53 -0.14 -4.25 -5.99
CA THR A 53 -0.68 -3.19 -5.12
C THR A 53 0.38 -2.12 -4.83
N TYR A 54 1.63 -2.53 -4.59
CA TYR A 54 2.77 -1.65 -4.36
C TYR A 54 3.06 -0.78 -5.59
N SER A 55 3.20 -1.41 -6.77
CA SER A 55 3.46 -0.69 -8.01
C SER A 55 2.36 0.30 -8.36
N ASN A 56 1.09 -0.13 -8.27
CA ASN A 56 -0.06 0.73 -8.55
C ASN A 56 -0.13 1.92 -7.58
N ARG A 57 0.07 1.69 -6.28
CA ARG A 57 0.07 2.77 -5.27
C ARG A 57 1.25 3.72 -5.45
N GLY A 58 2.44 3.19 -5.75
CA GLY A 58 3.63 3.99 -6.02
C GLY A 58 3.42 4.92 -7.22
N ALA A 59 2.87 4.39 -8.31
CA ALA A 59 2.54 5.17 -9.51
C ALA A 59 1.52 6.27 -9.21
N LYS A 60 0.41 5.94 -8.53
CA LYS A 60 -0.60 6.94 -8.14
C LYS A 60 -0.04 8.02 -7.23
N LYS A 61 0.85 7.67 -6.29
CA LYS A 61 1.48 8.66 -5.42
C LYS A 61 2.43 9.57 -6.20
N ALA A 62 3.23 9.02 -7.11
CA ALA A 62 4.11 9.81 -7.98
C ALA A 62 3.30 10.78 -8.87
N GLN A 63 2.20 10.30 -9.46
CA GLN A 63 1.28 11.14 -10.23
C GLN A 63 0.67 12.26 -9.38
N SER A 64 0.23 11.94 -8.16
CA SER A 64 -0.31 12.95 -7.23
C SER A 64 0.72 14.00 -6.82
N ILE A 65 2.00 13.64 -6.70
CA ILE A 65 3.09 14.59 -6.42
C ILE A 65 3.35 15.46 -7.65
N ALA A 66 3.40 14.86 -8.84
CA ALA A 66 3.64 15.58 -10.10
C ALA A 66 2.50 16.53 -10.47
N ALA A 67 1.26 16.20 -10.13
CA ALA A 67 0.07 17.03 -10.36
C ALA A 67 -0.16 18.08 -9.27
N ASP A 68 0.68 18.14 -8.23
CA ASP A 68 0.52 19.11 -7.14
C ASP A 68 0.93 20.52 -7.63
N PRO A 69 0.04 21.52 -7.56
CA PRO A 69 0.33 22.88 -8.06
C PRO A 69 1.30 23.67 -7.17
N SER A 70 1.60 23.17 -5.97
CA SER A 70 2.64 23.72 -5.08
C SER A 70 3.96 22.97 -5.25
N HIS A 71 4.04 22.04 -6.20
CA HIS A 71 5.24 21.26 -6.45
C HIS A 71 6.35 22.19 -6.96
N PRO A 72 7.58 22.13 -6.42
CA PRO A 72 8.65 23.07 -6.80
C PRO A 72 9.09 22.96 -8.27
N LEU A 73 8.68 21.89 -8.96
CA LEU A 73 8.92 21.67 -10.39
C LEU A 73 7.66 21.82 -11.24
N SER A 74 6.53 22.30 -10.69
CA SER A 74 5.36 22.66 -11.50
C SER A 74 5.65 23.99 -12.21
N CYS A 75 6.06 23.90 -13.48
CA CYS A 75 5.99 25.03 -14.41
C CYS A 75 4.54 25.26 -14.86
#